data_AF-S0G000-F1
#
_entry.id   AF-S0G000-F1
#
_cell.length_a   1.000
_cell.length_b   1.000
_cell.length_c   1.000
_cell.angle_alpha   90.00
_cell.angle_beta   90.00
_cell.angle_gamma   90.00
#
_symmetry.space_group_name_H-M   'P 1'
#
loop_
_entity.id
_entity.type
_entity.pdbx_description
1 polymer ?
#
loop_
_entity_poly.entity_id
_entity_poly.type
_entity_poly.pdbx_seq_one_letter_code
_entity_poly.pdbx_strand_id
1 'polypeptide(L)'
;MTTNRLTFQDLWGYRKKTLTAANDLDLILPSVTSLPLVWWRKNFFFKGMADTRLAEETRGDFPAIPKIQGTHPVFALKPVLNHIGFVVCPCSSQPQYSKVPWIEKGTRLLHTNHEMDRRSYLITHIRFNMPASAASQLRFQGEVTPSDIISPSRKNKG
;
A
#
# COMPACT_ATOMS: atom_id res chain seq x y z
N MET A 1 -13.45 -14.67 -56.10
CA MET A 1 -13.09 -15.19 -54.76
C MET A 1 -11.69 -14.69 -54.45
N THR A 2 -11.57 -13.63 -53.65
CA THR A 2 -10.31 -12.91 -53.42
C THR A 2 -9.81 -13.25 -52.03
N THR A 3 -8.81 -14.12 -51.94
CA THR A 3 -8.16 -14.47 -50.67
C THR A 3 -7.27 -13.32 -50.21
N ASN A 4 -7.70 -12.62 -49.14
CA ASN A 4 -6.85 -11.67 -48.42
C ASN A 4 -5.65 -12.41 -47.82
N ARG A 5 -4.46 -12.18 -48.38
CA ARG A 5 -3.19 -12.61 -47.79
C ARG A 5 -2.85 -11.66 -46.66
N LEU A 6 -2.99 -12.12 -45.41
CA LEU A 6 -2.37 -11.48 -44.25
C LEU A 6 -0.85 -11.49 -44.45
N THR A 7 -0.22 -10.32 -44.37
CA THR A 7 1.22 -10.19 -44.59
C THR A 7 1.98 -10.37 -43.28
N PHE A 8 3.26 -10.76 -43.36
CA PHE A 8 4.13 -10.90 -42.19
C PHE A 8 4.26 -9.58 -41.39
N GLN A 9 4.07 -8.44 -42.07
CA GLN A 9 4.03 -7.11 -41.45
C GLN A 9 2.70 -6.83 -40.72
N ASP A 10 1.59 -7.50 -41.03
CA ASP A 10 0.37 -7.43 -40.22
C ASP A 10 0.49 -8.23 -38.91
N LEU A 11 1.31 -9.28 -38.92
CA LEU A 11 1.57 -10.12 -37.75
C LEU A 11 2.60 -9.51 -36.79
N TRP A 12 3.49 -8.66 -37.28
CA TRP A 12 4.63 -8.14 -36.49
C TRP A 12 4.86 -6.63 -36.57
N GLY A 13 4.08 -5.90 -37.38
CA GLY A 13 4.19 -4.46 -37.57
C GLY A 13 3.31 -3.68 -36.59
N TYR A 14 3.96 -2.79 -35.85
CA TYR A 14 3.33 -1.82 -34.95
C TYR A 14 2.47 -2.42 -33.84
N ARG A 15 3.10 -2.66 -32.68
CA ARG A 15 2.37 -2.48 -31.42
C ARG A 15 1.75 -1.09 -31.47
N LYS A 16 0.42 -1.02 -31.67
CA LYS A 16 -0.40 0.06 -31.11
C LYS A 16 0.19 0.35 -29.74
N LYS A 17 0.61 1.60 -29.48
CA LYS A 17 1.14 2.04 -28.18
C LYS A 17 0.31 1.35 -27.09
N THR A 18 0.87 0.29 -26.49
CA THR A 18 0.19 -0.43 -25.44
C THR A 18 -0.10 0.62 -24.39
N LEU A 19 -1.36 0.88 -24.08
CA LEU A 19 -1.70 1.53 -22.82
C LEU A 19 -0.93 0.74 -21.77
N THR A 20 0.12 1.34 -21.22
CA THR A 20 0.98 0.71 -20.24
C THR A 20 0.10 0.22 -19.10
N ALA A 21 0.35 -0.98 -18.56
CA ALA A 21 -0.43 -1.54 -17.43
C ALA A 21 -0.57 -0.58 -16.23
N ALA A 22 0.31 0.43 -16.14
CA ALA A 22 0.16 1.57 -15.22
C ALA A 22 -1.15 2.38 -15.44
N ASN A 23 -1.54 2.65 -16.69
CA ASN A 23 -2.76 3.38 -17.03
C ASN A 23 -4.03 2.55 -16.78
N ASP A 24 -3.93 1.22 -16.83
CA ASP A 24 -5.05 0.32 -16.56
C ASP A 24 -5.30 0.18 -15.05
N LEU A 25 -4.23 0.25 -14.25
CA LEU A 25 -4.34 0.17 -12.80
C LEU A 25 -5.15 1.34 -12.22
N ASP A 26 -4.89 2.56 -12.67
CA ASP A 26 -5.56 3.75 -12.15
C ASP A 26 -7.07 3.77 -12.47
N LEU A 27 -7.52 3.00 -13.47
CA LEU A 27 -8.95 2.78 -13.79
C LEU A 27 -9.60 1.75 -12.85
N ILE A 28 -8.82 0.79 -12.33
CA ILE A 28 -9.30 -0.35 -11.54
C ILE A 28 -9.21 -0.07 -10.04
N LEU A 29 -8.14 0.59 -9.60
CA LEU A 29 -7.90 0.92 -8.19
C LEU A 29 -9.07 1.62 -7.46
N PRO A 30 -9.85 2.53 -8.09
CA PRO A 30 -11.00 3.15 -7.43
C PRO A 30 -12.10 2.14 -7.05
N SER A 31 -12.21 1.02 -7.77
CA SER A 31 -13.30 0.03 -7.61
C SER A 31 -12.88 -1.23 -6.84
N VAL A 32 -11.61 -1.40 -6.55
CA VAL A 32 -11.08 -2.61 -5.91
C VAL A 32 -11.00 -2.44 -4.40
N THR A 33 -11.65 -3.35 -3.67
CA THR A 33 -11.57 -3.41 -2.21
C THR A 33 -10.31 -4.14 -1.74
N SER A 34 -9.90 -5.22 -2.41
CA SER A 34 -8.70 -6.02 -2.08
C SER A 34 -7.76 -6.10 -3.27
N LEU A 35 -6.51 -5.67 -3.08
CA LEU A 35 -5.53 -5.57 -4.14
C LEU A 35 -4.50 -6.70 -4.04
N PRO A 36 -4.33 -7.56 -5.07
CA PRO A 36 -3.27 -8.56 -5.09
C PRO A 36 -1.87 -7.97 -4.92
N LEU A 37 -0.97 -8.69 -4.22
CA LEU A 37 0.39 -8.23 -3.91
C LEU A 37 1.21 -7.78 -5.13
N VAL A 38 1.00 -8.42 -6.29
CA VAL A 38 1.70 -8.06 -7.55
C VAL A 38 1.45 -6.61 -7.98
N TRP A 39 0.33 -6.03 -7.55
CA TRP A 39 -0.05 -4.65 -7.88
C TRP A 39 0.33 -3.65 -6.79
N TRP A 40 0.88 -4.09 -5.67
CA TRP A 40 1.26 -3.18 -4.60
C TRP A 40 2.40 -2.28 -5.03
N ARG A 41 2.29 -1.01 -4.65
CA ARG A 41 3.35 -0.01 -4.82
C ARG A 41 3.74 0.55 -3.46
N LYS A 42 4.89 1.21 -3.46
CA LYS A 42 5.35 1.97 -2.30
C LYS A 42 4.31 3.05 -1.97
N ASN A 43 4.13 3.33 -0.68
CA ASN A 43 3.18 4.29 -0.13
C ASN A 43 1.69 3.92 -0.26
N PHE A 44 1.37 2.68 -0.63
CA PHE A 44 0.00 2.20 -0.51
C PHE A 44 -0.42 2.06 0.95
N PHE A 45 -1.63 2.52 1.25
CA PHE A 45 -2.23 2.48 2.56
C PHE A 45 -3.39 1.47 2.57
N PHE A 46 -3.38 0.58 3.55
CA PHE A 46 -4.36 -0.48 3.69
C PHE A 46 -4.96 -0.49 5.08
N LYS A 47 -6.23 -0.90 5.21
CA LYS A 47 -6.92 -1.08 6.49
C LYS A 47 -7.37 -2.53 6.68
N GLY A 48 -7.54 -2.93 7.94
CA GLY A 48 -8.21 -4.18 8.29
C GLY A 48 -7.28 -5.33 8.70
N MET A 49 -6.01 -5.05 8.99
CA MET A 49 -5.12 -6.07 9.55
C MET A 49 -5.52 -6.36 11.00
N ALA A 50 -5.86 -7.60 11.32
CA ALA A 50 -6.25 -8.00 12.67
C ALA A 50 -5.10 -7.80 13.68
N ASP A 51 -5.42 -7.34 14.88
CA ASP A 51 -4.42 -7.09 15.94
C ASP A 51 -3.68 -8.36 16.34
N THR A 52 -4.39 -9.49 16.43
CA THR A 52 -3.80 -10.80 16.71
C THR A 52 -2.76 -11.17 15.66
N ARG A 53 -3.08 -10.95 14.38
CA ARG A 53 -2.15 -11.21 13.28
C ARG A 53 -0.97 -10.23 13.29
N LEU A 54 -1.20 -8.96 13.57
CA LEU A 54 -0.10 -7.99 13.71
C LEU A 54 0.85 -8.36 14.84
N ALA A 55 0.31 -8.80 15.97
CA ALA A 55 1.14 -9.27 17.09
C ALA A 55 2.00 -10.48 16.67
N GLU A 56 1.45 -11.43 15.90
CA GLU A 56 2.23 -12.54 15.33
C GLU A 56 3.34 -12.05 14.40
N GLU A 57 3.00 -11.25 13.39
CA GLU A 57 3.94 -10.81 12.35
C GLU A 57 5.04 -9.87 12.88
N THR A 58 4.73 -9.10 13.93
CA THR A 58 5.66 -8.19 14.59
C THR A 58 6.32 -8.81 15.82
N ARG A 59 6.13 -10.12 16.06
CA ARG A 59 6.71 -10.85 17.19
C ARG A 59 6.38 -10.24 18.57
N GLY A 60 5.20 -9.65 18.67
CA GLY A 60 4.69 -9.00 19.88
C GLY A 60 5.02 -7.51 20.00
N ASP A 61 5.78 -6.93 19.08
CA ASP A 61 6.15 -5.50 19.16
C ASP A 61 4.95 -4.58 18.90
N PHE A 62 3.95 -5.02 18.12
CA PHE A 62 2.76 -4.24 17.81
C PHE A 62 1.52 -5.09 17.49
N PRO A 63 0.32 -4.72 17.99
CA PRO A 63 0.07 -3.69 18.99
C PRO A 63 0.51 -4.17 20.39
N ALA A 64 0.80 -3.23 21.29
CA ALA A 64 1.22 -3.58 22.66
C ALA A 64 0.20 -4.44 23.43
N ILE A 65 -1.09 -4.25 23.13
CA ILE A 65 -2.18 -5.07 23.68
C ILE A 65 -3.11 -5.43 22.51
N PRO A 66 -3.00 -6.63 21.92
CA PRO A 66 -3.84 -7.04 20.82
C PRO A 66 -5.28 -7.27 21.26
N LYS A 67 -6.23 -6.71 20.51
CA LYS A 67 -7.67 -6.92 20.75
C LYS A 67 -8.23 -7.97 19.79
N ILE A 68 -9.08 -8.87 20.29
CA ILE A 68 -9.66 -9.97 19.48
C ILE A 68 -10.37 -9.46 18.21
N GLN A 69 -11.12 -8.35 18.32
CA GLN A 69 -11.81 -7.71 17.20
C GLN A 69 -11.13 -6.40 16.76
N GLY A 70 -9.90 -6.16 17.23
CA GLY A 70 -9.13 -4.98 16.86
C GLY A 70 -8.52 -5.14 15.47
N THR A 71 -8.43 -4.02 14.76
CA THR A 71 -7.66 -3.95 13.52
C THR A 71 -6.84 -2.68 13.48
N HIS A 72 -5.70 -2.74 12.80
CA HIS A 72 -4.91 -1.56 12.48
C HIS A 72 -4.65 -1.46 10.96
N PRO A 73 -4.37 -0.25 10.47
CA PRO A 73 -3.87 -0.07 9.12
C PRO A 73 -2.42 -0.55 8.98
N VAL A 74 -2.02 -0.82 7.75
CA VAL A 74 -0.64 -1.11 7.37
C VAL A 74 -0.24 -0.26 6.16
N PHE A 75 1.03 0.09 6.10
CA PHE A 75 1.59 0.96 5.07
C PHE A 75 2.72 0.26 4.32
N ALA A 76 2.67 0.32 2.99
CA ALA A 76 3.61 -0.36 2.10
C ALA A 76 4.90 0.44 1.94
N LEU A 77 6.04 -0.11 2.40
CA LEU A 77 7.32 0.58 2.41
C LEU A 77 8.13 0.35 1.13
N LYS A 78 8.32 -0.91 0.74
CA LYS A 78 9.12 -1.29 -0.43
C LYS A 78 8.83 -2.72 -0.86
N PRO A 79 9.01 -3.06 -2.15
CA PRO A 79 8.94 -4.44 -2.61
C PRO A 79 10.04 -5.30 -1.98
N VAL A 80 9.75 -6.58 -1.79
CA VAL A 80 10.73 -7.63 -1.49
C VAL A 80 11.44 -8.02 -2.79
N LEU A 81 12.63 -8.64 -2.70
CA LEU A 81 13.42 -9.10 -3.86
C LEU A 81 12.53 -9.85 -4.87
N ASN A 82 12.70 -9.58 -6.16
CA ASN A 82 11.91 -10.16 -7.26
C ASN A 82 10.41 -9.82 -7.26
N HIS A 83 9.98 -8.78 -6.52
CA HIS A 83 8.58 -8.31 -6.49
C HIS A 83 7.55 -9.35 -6.02
N ILE A 84 8.00 -10.41 -5.34
CA ILE A 84 7.13 -11.49 -4.85
C ILE A 84 6.34 -11.12 -3.57
N GLY A 85 6.57 -9.94 -3.01
CA GLY A 85 5.93 -9.47 -1.79
C GLY A 85 6.32 -8.04 -1.44
N PHE A 86 5.88 -7.58 -0.28
CA PHE A 86 6.11 -6.22 0.18
C PHE A 86 6.56 -6.17 1.64
N VAL A 87 7.51 -5.29 1.95
CA VAL A 87 7.81 -4.89 3.31
C VAL A 87 6.80 -3.82 3.71
N VAL A 88 6.18 -3.99 4.87
CA VAL A 88 5.21 -3.04 5.43
C VAL A 88 5.60 -2.59 6.83
N CYS A 89 4.95 -1.55 7.33
CA CYS A 89 4.87 -1.24 8.76
C CYS A 89 3.42 -1.12 9.22
N PRO A 90 3.11 -1.42 10.49
CA PRO A 90 1.83 -1.08 11.06
C PRO A 90 1.68 0.44 11.23
N CYS A 91 0.42 0.88 11.26
CA CYS A 91 0.07 2.26 11.52
C CYS A 91 -0.77 2.37 12.79
N SER A 92 -0.66 3.50 13.49
CA SER A 92 -1.47 3.78 14.68
C SER A 92 -1.95 5.21 14.69
N SER A 93 -3.11 5.47 15.30
CA SER A 93 -3.56 6.84 15.58
C SER A 93 -3.13 7.34 16.96
N GLN A 94 -2.37 6.54 17.71
CA GLN A 94 -2.04 6.87 19.10
C GLN A 94 -0.83 7.82 19.21
N PRO A 95 -0.89 8.84 20.08
CA PRO A 95 0.08 9.95 20.11
C PRO A 95 1.47 9.56 20.63
N GLN A 96 1.64 8.41 21.31
CA GLN A 96 2.97 7.98 21.74
C GLN A 96 3.93 7.73 20.56
N TYR A 97 3.40 7.57 19.36
CA TYR A 97 4.18 7.45 18.13
C TYR A 97 4.49 8.80 17.47
N SER A 98 4.29 9.94 18.14
CA SER A 98 4.56 11.29 17.59
C SER A 98 5.99 11.55 17.10
N LYS A 99 6.94 10.66 17.39
CA LYS A 99 8.33 10.72 16.94
C LYS A 99 8.62 9.93 15.66
N VAL A 100 7.62 9.32 15.04
CA VAL A 100 7.74 8.64 13.73
C VAL A 100 7.01 9.46 12.65
N PRO A 101 7.29 9.25 11.35
CA PRO A 101 6.55 9.93 10.29
C PRO A 101 5.05 9.66 10.37
N TRP A 102 4.21 10.60 9.91
CA TRP A 102 2.77 10.44 9.94
C TRP A 102 2.08 11.02 8.71
N ILE A 103 0.83 10.61 8.53
CA ILE A 103 -0.11 11.16 7.56
C ILE A 103 -1.17 11.91 8.35
N GLU A 104 -1.48 13.14 7.94
CA GLU A 104 -2.44 13.99 8.64
C GLU A 104 -3.88 13.52 8.42
N LYS A 105 -4.76 13.84 9.38
CA LYS A 105 -6.21 13.69 9.16
C LYS A 105 -6.63 14.60 8.00
N GLY A 106 -7.54 14.14 7.15
CA GLY A 106 -8.03 14.92 6.01
C GLY A 106 -7.17 14.79 4.75
N THR A 107 -6.03 14.10 4.81
CA THR A 107 -5.26 13.78 3.60
C THR A 107 -6.10 12.92 2.66
N ARG A 108 -6.20 13.34 1.40
CA ARG A 108 -6.89 12.58 0.34
C ARG A 108 -5.92 11.66 -0.37
N LEU A 109 -6.21 10.36 -0.34
CA LEU A 109 -5.41 9.33 -0.97
C LEU A 109 -5.69 9.28 -2.47
N LEU A 110 -4.62 9.05 -3.25
CA LEU A 110 -4.72 8.88 -4.69
C LEU A 110 -5.51 7.61 -5.03
N HIS A 111 -6.04 7.58 -6.25
CA HIS A 111 -6.83 6.49 -6.87
C HIS A 111 -8.23 6.29 -6.31
N THR A 112 -8.42 6.37 -5.00
CA THR A 112 -9.71 6.10 -4.36
C THR A 112 -10.46 7.36 -3.95
N ASN A 113 -9.79 8.53 -3.94
CA ASN A 113 -10.27 9.76 -3.29
C ASN A 113 -10.65 9.56 -1.81
N HIS A 114 -10.17 8.50 -1.16
CA HIS A 114 -10.43 8.26 0.25
C HIS A 114 -9.79 9.35 1.10
N GLU A 115 -10.53 9.91 2.04
CA GLU A 115 -10.04 10.91 2.96
C GLU A 115 -9.73 10.29 4.32
N MET A 116 -8.49 10.47 4.81
CA MET A 116 -8.02 9.93 6.07
C MET A 116 -8.86 10.45 7.24
N ASP A 117 -9.57 9.56 7.92
CA ASP A 117 -10.46 9.89 9.05
C ASP A 117 -9.69 10.34 10.32
N ARG A 118 -8.44 9.92 10.43
CA ARG A 118 -7.56 10.14 11.58
C ARG A 118 -6.13 10.37 11.12
N ARG A 119 -5.35 11.04 11.97
CA ARG A 119 -3.89 11.04 11.85
C ARG A 119 -3.36 9.62 12.00
N SER A 120 -2.45 9.22 11.12
CA SER A 120 -1.87 7.88 11.11
C SER A 120 -0.35 7.94 11.19
N TYR A 121 0.19 7.52 12.33
CA TYR A 121 1.62 7.39 12.57
C TYR A 121 2.14 6.10 11.92
N LEU A 122 3.17 6.24 11.09
CA LEU A 122 3.82 5.17 10.34
C LEU A 122 4.97 4.60 11.19
N ILE A 123 4.76 3.45 11.82
CA ILE A 123 5.68 2.87 12.81
C ILE A 123 6.84 2.17 12.09
N THR A 124 7.61 2.92 11.31
CA THR A 124 8.61 2.44 10.35
C THR A 124 9.76 1.63 10.95
N HIS A 125 9.99 1.71 12.26
CA HIS A 125 10.97 0.88 12.97
C HIS A 125 10.46 -0.56 13.17
N ILE A 126 9.15 -0.78 13.20
CA ILE A 126 8.52 -2.11 13.19
C ILE A 126 8.16 -2.43 11.74
N ARG A 127 8.87 -3.39 11.16
CA ARG A 127 8.70 -3.78 9.75
C ARG A 127 8.72 -5.28 9.58
N PHE A 128 7.88 -5.77 8.68
CA PHE A 128 7.79 -7.20 8.37
C PHE A 128 7.44 -7.40 6.89
N ASN A 129 7.72 -8.58 6.37
CA ASN A 129 7.30 -8.98 5.04
C ASN A 129 5.82 -9.38 5.11
N MET A 130 4.97 -8.74 4.33
CA MET A 130 3.55 -9.05 4.29
C MET A 130 3.31 -10.47 3.74
N PRO A 131 2.69 -11.38 4.51
CA PRO A 131 2.29 -12.68 3.99
C PRO A 131 1.16 -12.54 2.96
N ALA A 132 1.19 -13.36 1.91
CA ALA A 132 0.16 -13.33 0.87
C ALA A 132 -1.26 -13.62 1.40
N SER A 133 -1.37 -14.50 2.39
CA SER A 133 -2.65 -14.84 3.05
C SER A 133 -3.25 -13.66 3.83
N ALA A 134 -2.41 -12.81 4.41
CA ALA A 134 -2.86 -11.61 5.11
C ALA A 134 -3.16 -10.48 4.12
N ALA A 135 -2.34 -10.32 3.08
CA ALA A 135 -2.49 -9.28 2.06
C ALA A 135 -3.87 -9.29 1.39
N SER A 136 -4.41 -10.48 1.10
CA SER A 136 -5.72 -10.64 0.45
C SER A 136 -6.90 -10.19 1.30
N GLN A 137 -6.73 -10.10 2.62
CA GLN A 137 -7.76 -9.67 3.57
C GLN A 137 -7.77 -8.15 3.78
N LEU A 138 -6.72 -7.47 3.32
CA LEU A 138 -6.57 -6.03 3.51
C LEU A 138 -7.41 -5.24 2.53
N ARG A 139 -7.98 -4.14 3.03
CA ARG A 139 -8.73 -3.20 2.22
C ARG A 139 -7.83 -2.09 1.73
N PHE A 140 -7.63 -2.00 0.42
CA PHE A 140 -6.90 -0.88 -0.18
C PHE A 140 -7.66 0.42 0.06
N GLN A 141 -6.98 1.42 0.62
CA GLN A 141 -7.56 2.75 0.84
C GLN A 141 -7.04 3.78 -0.15
N GLY A 142 -5.92 3.53 -0.83
CA GLY A 142 -5.32 4.47 -1.76
C GLY A 142 -3.81 4.58 -1.60
N GLU A 143 -3.21 5.46 -2.39
CA GLU A 143 -1.78 5.77 -2.33
C GLU A 143 -1.55 7.13 -1.69
N VAL A 144 -0.57 7.21 -0.80
CA VAL A 144 -0.18 8.44 -0.10
C VAL A 144 0.92 9.12 -0.89
N THR A 145 0.75 10.41 -1.20
CA THR A 145 1.83 11.15 -1.88
C THR A 145 3.02 11.34 -0.94
N PRO A 146 4.28 11.33 -1.44
CA PRO A 146 5.44 11.55 -0.57
C PRO A 146 5.41 12.88 0.20
N SER A 147 4.79 13.93 -0.37
CA SER A 147 4.61 15.24 0.28
C SER A 147 3.64 15.21 1.46
N ASP A 148 2.70 14.26 1.49
CA ASP A 148 1.75 14.12 2.59
C ASP A 148 2.30 13.31 3.78
N ILE A 149 3.51 12.75 3.64
CA ILE A 149 4.20 12.02 4.70
C ILE A 149 5.05 13.02 5.50
N ILE A 150 4.52 13.46 6.63
CA ILE A 150 5.17 14.44 7.49
C ILE A 150 6.22 13.74 8.33
N SER A 151 7.46 14.23 8.27
CA SER A 151 8.55 13.75 9.13
C SER A 151 8.63 14.59 10.41
N PRO A 152 8.89 13.97 11.57
CA PRO A 152 9.08 14.71 12.82
C PRO A 152 10.32 15.61 12.73
N SER A 153 10.19 16.86 13.17
CA SER A 153 11.31 17.80 13.21
C SER A 153 12.43 17.24 14.08
N ARG A 154 13.63 17.10 13.51
CA ARG A 154 14.84 16.82 14.30
C ARG A 154 15.14 18.07 15.13
N LYS A 155 14.83 18.04 16.43
CA LYS A 155 15.45 19.00 17.35
C LYS A 155 16.94 18.67 17.38
N ASN A 156 17.78 19.50 16.74
CA ASN A 156 19.22 19.46 16.97
C ASN A 156 19.43 19.71 18.46
N LYS A 157 19.90 18.70 19.18
CA LYS A 157 20.49 18.93 20.50
C LYS A 157 21.81 19.65 20.24
N GLY A 158 21.84 20.95 20.52
CA GLY A 158 23.09 21.70 20.67
C GLY A 158 23.85 21.26 21.90
#